data_AF-A0AAV5EJF6-F1
#
_entry.id   AF-A0AAV5EJF6-F1
#
_cell.length_a   1.000
_cell.length_b   1.000
_cell.length_c   1.000
_cell.angle_alpha   90.00
_cell.angle_beta   90.00
_cell.angle_gamma   90.00
#
_symmetry.space_group_name_H-M   'P 1'
#
loop_
_entity.id
_entity.type
_entity.pdbx_description
1 polymer ?
#
loop_
_entity_poly.entity_id
_entity_poly.type
_entity_poly.pdbx_seq_one_letter_code
_entity_poly.pdbx_strand_id
1 'polypeptide(L)'
;MKKKTKKAKRKRSFGCADLGDDGKVKSSTDHGQPVYLVSPLLSGPGQSTFSVSMVEAAADVADPPRARTVAEIPGARHGMSFVATHSAQGSWIVGVGGKEGNTVIYDPSAMKTFEGPGLSYPKHQPILISLDSKVYAISRRPTVYDNKYDFVPWFESLSFKKGVPGIVVSGI
;
A
#
# COMPACT_ATOMS: atom_id res chain seq x y z
N MET A 1 28.96 44.34 -29.63
CA MET A 1 27.93 43.68 -28.76
C MET A 1 26.54 44.10 -29.20
N LYS A 2 25.67 43.13 -29.54
CA LYS A 2 24.19 43.19 -29.46
C LYS A 2 23.64 41.83 -29.93
N LYS A 3 23.48 40.90 -28.97
CA LYS A 3 22.85 39.59 -29.19
C LYS A 3 21.35 39.83 -29.40
N LYS A 4 20.79 39.43 -30.55
CA LYS A 4 19.34 39.33 -30.75
C LYS A 4 18.92 37.87 -30.65
N THR A 5 18.24 37.55 -29.56
CA THR A 5 17.68 36.24 -29.22
C THR A 5 16.46 35.96 -30.10
N LYS A 6 16.50 34.89 -30.92
CA LYS A 6 15.32 34.37 -31.62
C LYS A 6 14.47 33.56 -30.64
N LYS A 7 13.25 34.04 -30.33
CA LYS A 7 12.21 33.27 -29.62
C LYS A 7 11.72 32.13 -30.53
N ALA A 8 11.94 30.89 -30.13
CA ALA A 8 11.34 29.72 -30.76
C ALA A 8 9.89 29.56 -30.28
N LYS A 9 8.95 29.71 -31.21
CA LYS A 9 7.51 29.47 -31.00
C LYS A 9 7.24 27.96 -31.11
N ARG A 10 7.26 27.25 -29.97
CA ARG A 10 6.78 25.87 -29.88
C ARG A 10 5.28 25.85 -30.18
N LYS A 11 4.91 25.40 -31.38
CA LYS A 11 3.52 25.06 -31.71
C LYS A 11 3.13 23.85 -30.85
N ARG A 12 2.11 24.04 -30.01
CA ARG A 12 1.36 22.95 -29.38
C ARG A 12 0.39 22.42 -30.43
N SER A 13 0.50 21.13 -30.74
CA SER A 13 -0.55 20.36 -31.36
C SER A 13 -0.49 18.97 -30.74
N PHE A 14 -1.33 18.72 -29.74
CA PHE A 14 -1.73 17.35 -29.43
C PHE A 14 -3.16 17.24 -29.95
N GLY A 15 -3.25 16.72 -31.17
CA GLY A 15 -4.51 16.38 -31.81
C GLY A 15 -5.12 15.19 -31.08
N CYS A 16 -6.42 15.31 -30.81
CA CYS A 16 -7.28 14.16 -30.59
C CYS A 16 -7.36 13.43 -31.94
N ALA A 17 -6.79 12.23 -32.01
CA ALA A 17 -6.99 11.33 -33.15
C ALA A 17 -7.82 10.16 -32.66
N ASP A 18 -8.97 10.03 -33.31
CA ASP A 18 -9.98 9.01 -33.13
C ASP A 18 -9.49 7.64 -33.64
N LEU A 19 -10.24 6.64 -33.24
CA LEU A 19 -10.00 5.20 -33.22
C LEU A 19 -9.70 4.55 -34.57
N GLY A 20 -8.81 3.55 -34.54
CA GLY A 20 -8.74 2.48 -35.54
C GLY A 20 -7.35 1.87 -35.69
N ASP A 21 -7.02 0.86 -34.89
CA ASP A 21 -6.09 -0.20 -35.29
C ASP A 21 -6.34 -1.47 -34.46
N ASP A 22 -6.87 -2.46 -35.16
CA ASP A 22 -7.16 -3.85 -34.83
C ASP A 22 -5.87 -4.66 -34.63
N GLY A 23 -5.03 -4.22 -33.70
CA GLY A 23 -3.82 -4.91 -33.29
C GLY A 23 -4.04 -5.74 -32.04
N LYS A 24 -4.66 -6.93 -32.18
CA LYS A 24 -4.58 -8.09 -31.27
C LYS A 24 -3.96 -7.75 -29.90
N VAL A 25 -4.79 -7.28 -28.97
CA VAL A 25 -4.41 -7.16 -27.56
C VAL A 25 -3.89 -8.54 -27.17
N LYS A 26 -2.57 -8.66 -26.99
CA LYS A 26 -2.00 -9.81 -26.32
C LYS A 26 -2.60 -9.72 -24.92
N SER A 27 -3.65 -10.50 -24.68
CA SER A 27 -4.11 -10.76 -23.33
C SER A 27 -2.88 -11.25 -22.59
N SER A 28 -2.35 -10.42 -21.69
CA SER A 28 -1.33 -10.86 -20.75
C SER A 28 -1.99 -11.96 -19.95
N THR A 29 -1.79 -13.20 -20.36
CA THR A 29 -2.09 -14.40 -19.58
C THR A 29 -1.12 -14.43 -18.41
N ASP A 30 -1.29 -13.49 -17.48
CA ASP A 30 -0.65 -13.48 -16.17
C ASP A 30 -1.69 -13.93 -15.13
N HIS A 31 -2.40 -15.02 -15.43
CA HIS A 31 -3.42 -15.61 -14.58
C HIS A 31 -2.83 -16.65 -13.62
N GLY A 32 -1.54 -16.52 -13.25
CA GLY A 32 -0.82 -17.51 -12.44
C GLY A 32 -0.48 -17.05 -11.02
N GLN A 33 -0.60 -15.76 -10.69
CA GLN A 33 -0.16 -15.25 -9.38
C GLN A 33 -1.27 -15.34 -8.33
N PRO A 34 -0.98 -15.87 -7.12
CA PRO A 34 -1.96 -15.95 -6.06
C PRO A 34 -2.43 -14.57 -5.60
N VAL A 35 -3.71 -14.47 -5.23
CA VAL A 35 -4.30 -13.25 -4.66
C VAL A 35 -4.36 -13.40 -3.15
N TYR A 36 -3.96 -12.34 -2.44
CA TYR A 36 -4.03 -12.28 -0.99
C TYR A 36 -5.14 -11.33 -0.53
N LEU A 37 -5.96 -11.81 0.40
CA LEU A 37 -7.07 -11.08 1.01
C LEU A 37 -6.77 -10.87 2.49
N VAL A 38 -6.91 -9.63 2.96
CA VAL A 38 -6.83 -9.31 4.39
C VAL A 38 -8.24 -9.15 4.93
N SER A 39 -8.58 -9.93 5.95
CA SER A 39 -9.89 -9.90 6.59
C SER A 39 -9.77 -9.74 8.10
N PRO A 40 -10.69 -8.98 8.74
CA PRO A 40 -10.79 -8.99 10.19
C PRO A 40 -11.38 -10.33 10.64
N LEU A 41 -10.76 -10.94 11.66
CA LEU A 41 -11.40 -11.95 12.48
C LEU A 41 -12.33 -11.25 13.47
N LEU A 42 -13.59 -11.66 13.47
CA LEU A 42 -14.55 -11.28 14.49
C LEU A 42 -14.19 -11.98 15.80
N SER A 43 -13.26 -11.39 16.56
CA SER A 43 -12.84 -11.89 17.87
C SER A 43 -13.50 -11.07 18.98
N GLY A 44 -14.74 -11.41 19.34
CA GLY A 44 -15.43 -10.79 20.48
C GLY A 44 -15.58 -9.25 20.44
N PRO A 45 -16.18 -8.64 21.47
CA PRO A 45 -16.34 -7.20 21.53
C PRO A 45 -14.99 -6.51 21.78
N GLY A 46 -14.50 -5.76 20.78
CA GLY A 46 -13.39 -4.81 20.94
C GLY A 46 -12.01 -5.29 20.46
N GLN A 47 -11.86 -6.52 19.98
CA GLN A 47 -10.60 -7.01 19.40
C GLN A 47 -10.82 -7.45 17.96
N SER A 48 -10.37 -6.66 17.00
CA SER A 48 -10.24 -7.12 15.61
C SER A 48 -8.81 -7.62 15.42
N THR A 49 -8.64 -8.95 15.42
CA THR A 49 -7.46 -9.60 14.84
C THR A 49 -7.62 -9.61 13.32
N PHE A 50 -6.54 -9.72 12.55
CA PHE A 50 -6.62 -9.83 11.09
C PHE A 50 -5.94 -11.10 10.61
N SER A 51 -6.45 -11.67 9.54
CA SER A 51 -5.81 -12.78 8.81
C SER A 51 -5.57 -12.44 7.36
N VAL A 52 -4.59 -13.13 6.79
CA VAL A 52 -4.36 -13.21 5.35
C VAL A 52 -4.91 -14.54 4.86
N SER A 53 -5.82 -14.47 3.88
CA SER A 53 -6.23 -15.62 3.08
C SER A 53 -5.62 -15.54 1.69
N MET A 54 -5.25 -16.68 1.13
CA MET A 54 -4.72 -16.79 -0.22
C MET A 54 -5.72 -17.51 -1.12
N VAL A 55 -5.87 -17.00 -2.34
CA VAL A 55 -6.68 -17.58 -3.41
C VAL A 55 -5.74 -17.89 -4.57
N GLU A 56 -5.64 -19.17 -4.95
CA GLU A 56 -4.85 -19.58 -6.12
C GLU A 56 -5.53 -19.05 -7.40
N ALA A 57 -4.75 -18.53 -8.35
CA ALA A 57 -5.29 -17.97 -9.59
C ALA A 57 -5.73 -19.02 -10.61
N ALA A 58 -5.20 -20.25 -10.50
CA ALA A 58 -5.62 -21.37 -11.32
C ALA A 58 -6.77 -22.12 -10.64
N ALA A 59 -8.01 -21.75 -10.97
CA ALA A 59 -9.17 -22.58 -10.70
C ALA A 59 -9.42 -23.45 -11.92
N ASP A 60 -9.47 -24.77 -11.73
CA ASP A 60 -10.00 -25.67 -12.74
C ASP A 60 -11.49 -25.36 -12.93
N VAL A 61 -12.02 -25.47 -14.15
CA VAL A 61 -13.41 -25.07 -14.49
C VAL A 61 -14.46 -25.81 -13.63
N ALA A 62 -14.04 -26.90 -12.98
CA ALA A 62 -14.86 -27.76 -12.13
C ALA A 62 -14.95 -27.35 -10.65
N ASP A 63 -14.03 -26.53 -10.09
CA ASP A 63 -14.08 -26.14 -8.67
C ASP A 63 -13.68 -24.67 -8.52
N PRO A 64 -14.58 -23.79 -8.02
CA PRO A 64 -14.26 -22.38 -7.84
C PRO A 64 -13.06 -22.20 -6.90
N PRO A 65 -12.21 -21.18 -7.14
CA PRO A 65 -10.99 -21.00 -6.36
C PRO A 65 -11.35 -20.67 -4.91
N ARG A 66 -10.92 -21.54 -3.98
CA ARG A 66 -11.23 -21.40 -2.55
C ARG A 66 -10.16 -20.59 -1.85
N ALA A 67 -10.59 -19.58 -1.10
CA ALA A 67 -9.71 -18.87 -0.18
C ALA A 67 -9.34 -19.79 0.99
N ARG A 68 -8.04 -19.92 1.25
CA ARG A 68 -7.52 -20.57 2.47
C ARG A 68 -6.80 -19.56 3.33
N THR A 69 -7.07 -19.55 4.63
CA THR A 69 -6.30 -18.74 5.58
C THR A 69 -4.87 -19.26 5.63
N VAL A 70 -3.89 -18.39 5.34
CA VAL A 70 -2.46 -18.74 5.33
C VAL A 70 -1.71 -18.20 6.53
N ALA A 71 -2.21 -17.12 7.14
CA ALA A 71 -1.62 -16.56 8.35
C ALA A 71 -2.63 -15.69 9.11
N GLU A 72 -2.46 -15.61 10.43
CA GLU A 72 -2.89 -14.46 11.20
C GLU A 72 -1.81 -13.36 11.12
N ILE A 73 -2.18 -12.10 11.32
CA ILE A 73 -1.26 -10.96 11.35
C ILE A 73 -1.11 -10.48 12.80
N PRO A 74 -0.10 -10.97 13.55
CA PRO A 74 0.20 -10.47 14.89
C PRO A 74 0.41 -8.96 14.88
N GLY A 75 -0.06 -8.29 15.94
CA GLY A 75 0.05 -6.84 16.06
C GLY A 75 -0.94 -6.04 15.20
N ALA A 76 -1.66 -6.68 14.28
CA ALA A 76 -2.76 -6.03 13.58
C ALA A 76 -3.92 -5.74 14.54
N ARG A 77 -4.45 -4.52 14.52
CA ARG A 77 -5.49 -4.06 15.45
C ARG A 77 -6.61 -3.33 14.74
N HIS A 78 -7.74 -3.22 15.43
CA HIS A 78 -8.84 -2.35 15.02
C HIS A 78 -8.33 -0.93 14.71
N GLY A 79 -8.83 -0.35 13.63
CA GLY A 79 -8.44 0.97 13.17
C GLY A 79 -7.23 0.99 12.23
N MET A 80 -6.65 -0.16 11.88
CA MET A 80 -5.67 -0.24 10.80
C MET A 80 -6.34 -0.24 9.42
N SER A 81 -5.58 0.13 8.41
CA SER A 81 -5.90 -0.10 6.99
C SER A 81 -4.72 -0.83 6.34
N PHE A 82 -4.98 -1.56 5.25
CA PHE A 82 -4.00 -2.44 4.63
C PHE A 82 -3.78 -2.08 3.17
N VAL A 83 -2.54 -2.24 2.70
CA VAL A 83 -2.16 -2.04 1.30
C VAL A 83 -1.06 -3.02 0.91
N ALA A 84 -1.05 -3.46 -0.35
CA ALA A 84 0.09 -4.17 -0.91
C ALA A 84 1.15 -3.17 -1.36
N THR A 85 2.44 -3.49 -1.15
CA THR A 85 3.56 -2.69 -1.67
C THR A 85 4.63 -3.61 -2.23
N HIS A 86 5.32 -3.15 -3.27
CA HIS A 86 6.38 -3.89 -3.93
C HIS A 86 7.61 -3.01 -4.12
N SER A 87 8.78 -3.61 -4.00
CA SER A 87 10.07 -3.04 -4.38
C SER A 87 10.94 -4.12 -5.00
N ALA A 88 12.13 -3.76 -5.50
CA ALA A 88 13.10 -4.74 -5.99
C ALA A 88 13.52 -5.79 -4.94
N GLN A 89 13.24 -5.55 -3.65
CA GLN A 89 13.54 -6.45 -2.54
C GLN A 89 12.39 -7.41 -2.21
N GLY A 90 11.20 -7.24 -2.80
CA GLY A 90 10.06 -8.12 -2.55
C GLY A 90 8.70 -7.41 -2.54
N SER A 91 7.67 -8.19 -2.19
CA SER A 91 6.28 -7.75 -2.04
C SER A 91 5.81 -7.98 -0.61
N TRP A 92 5.09 -7.01 -0.05
CA TRP A 92 4.55 -7.08 1.31
C TRP A 92 3.12 -6.59 1.39
N ILE A 93 2.41 -7.09 2.39
CA ILE A 93 1.13 -6.54 2.85
C ILE A 93 1.43 -5.68 4.07
N VAL A 94 1.09 -4.39 4.00
CA VAL A 94 1.40 -3.41 5.04
C VAL A 94 0.10 -2.95 5.69
N GLY A 95 -0.02 -3.21 6.99
CA GLY A 95 -1.07 -2.65 7.84
C GLY A 95 -0.56 -1.40 8.55
N VAL A 96 -1.31 -0.31 8.51
CA VAL A 96 -0.93 0.96 9.15
C VAL A 96 -2.12 1.57 9.90
N GLY A 97 -1.86 2.12 11.08
CA GLY A 97 -2.80 2.95 11.82
C GLY A 97 -3.23 2.34 13.15
N GLY A 98 -4.48 2.62 13.54
CA GLY A 98 -5.00 2.27 14.86
C GLY A 98 -4.67 3.32 15.91
N LYS A 99 -5.06 3.05 17.16
CA LYS A 99 -4.98 4.01 18.27
C LYS A 99 -3.55 4.49 18.56
N GLU A 100 -2.57 3.63 18.36
CA GLU A 100 -1.16 3.88 18.65
C GLU A 100 -0.36 4.28 17.39
N GLY A 101 -0.98 4.25 16.21
CA GLY A 101 -0.28 4.57 14.96
C GLY A 101 0.73 3.49 14.53
N ASN A 102 0.49 2.23 14.88
CA ASN A 102 1.44 1.15 14.63
C ASN A 102 1.46 0.73 13.15
N THR A 103 2.55 0.09 12.76
CA THR A 103 2.73 -0.52 11.43
C THR A 103 3.02 -1.99 11.59
N VAL A 104 2.34 -2.83 10.80
CA VAL A 104 2.62 -4.26 10.67
C VAL A 104 2.92 -4.59 9.21
N ILE A 105 3.89 -5.46 8.98
CA ILE A 105 4.36 -5.81 7.64
C ILE A 105 4.34 -7.32 7.55
N TYR A 106 3.48 -7.87 6.70
CA TYR A 106 3.44 -9.29 6.40
C TYR A 106 4.16 -9.55 5.07
N ASP A 107 5.12 -10.45 5.10
CA ASP A 107 5.83 -10.99 3.94
C ASP A 107 5.21 -12.35 3.55
N PRO A 108 4.44 -12.41 2.45
CA PRO A 108 3.84 -13.66 1.99
C PRO A 108 4.86 -14.69 1.50
N SER A 109 6.05 -14.27 1.08
CA SER A 109 7.10 -15.18 0.59
C SER A 109 7.78 -15.92 1.75
N ALA A 110 7.98 -15.22 2.87
CA ALA A 110 8.55 -15.77 4.09
C ALA A 110 7.48 -16.28 5.08
N MET A 111 6.19 -16.09 4.77
CA MET A 111 5.06 -16.34 5.68
C MET A 111 5.28 -15.70 7.07
N LYS A 112 5.86 -14.50 7.11
CA LYS A 112 6.33 -13.88 8.35
C LYS A 112 5.78 -12.47 8.51
N THR A 113 5.43 -12.12 9.75
CA THR A 113 5.04 -10.76 10.13
C THR A 113 6.17 -10.05 10.86
N PHE A 114 6.34 -8.77 10.57
CA PHE A 114 7.30 -7.86 11.19
C PHE A 114 6.56 -6.63 11.72
N GLU A 115 7.05 -6.06 12.81
CA GLU A 115 6.64 -4.74 13.25
C GLU A 115 7.42 -3.69 12.45
N GLY A 116 6.71 -2.73 11.86
CA GLY A 116 7.28 -1.59 11.17
C GLY A 116 7.41 -0.38 12.09
N PRO A 117 8.05 0.71 11.62
CA PRO A 117 8.09 1.95 12.38
C PRO A 117 6.67 2.50 12.60
N GLY A 118 6.41 3.01 13.80
CA GLY A 118 5.18 3.72 14.11
C GLY A 118 5.07 5.04 13.34
N LEU A 119 3.83 5.48 13.13
CA LEU A 119 3.54 6.83 12.68
C LEU A 119 3.90 7.84 13.77
N SER A 120 4.42 8.99 13.37
CA SER A 120 4.66 10.12 14.29
C SER A 120 3.36 10.67 14.88
N TYR A 121 2.24 10.53 14.16
CA TYR A 121 0.92 10.86 14.67
C TYR A 121 -0.09 9.73 14.35
N PRO A 122 -0.74 9.14 15.38
CA PRO A 122 -1.71 8.07 15.18
C PRO A 122 -2.84 8.45 14.23
N LYS A 123 -3.18 7.53 13.31
CA LYS A 123 -4.27 7.69 12.35
C LYS A 123 -5.23 6.52 12.48
N HIS A 124 -6.50 6.81 12.77
CA HIS A 124 -7.54 5.78 12.78
C HIS A 124 -8.09 5.59 11.36
N GLN A 125 -7.95 4.36 10.87
CA GLN A 125 -8.32 3.89 9.54
C GLN A 125 -7.79 4.82 8.43
N PRO A 126 -6.47 5.02 8.32
CA PRO A 126 -5.92 5.92 7.31
C PRO A 126 -6.27 5.45 5.89
N ILE A 127 -6.27 6.38 4.94
CA ILE A 127 -6.27 6.05 3.51
C ILE A 127 -4.82 5.72 3.14
N LEU A 128 -4.60 4.54 2.58
CA LEU A 128 -3.26 4.08 2.19
C LEU A 128 -3.11 4.09 0.67
N ILE A 129 -1.98 4.64 0.21
CA ILE A 129 -1.59 4.63 -1.21
C ILE A 129 -0.19 4.05 -1.30
N SER A 130 -0.01 2.98 -2.08
CA SER A 130 1.32 2.49 -2.45
C SER A 130 1.75 3.09 -3.79
N LEU A 131 2.93 3.72 -3.82
CA LEU A 131 3.52 4.31 -5.01
C LEU A 131 5.05 4.31 -4.91
N ASP A 132 5.74 3.83 -5.95
CA ASP A 132 7.22 3.83 -6.05
C ASP A 132 7.94 3.28 -4.80
N SER A 133 7.56 2.06 -4.36
CA SER A 133 8.11 1.42 -3.15
C SER A 133 7.91 2.25 -1.86
N LYS A 134 6.89 3.12 -1.82
CA LYS A 134 6.48 3.86 -0.62
C LYS A 134 5.02 3.64 -0.34
N VAL A 135 4.67 3.61 0.95
CA VAL A 135 3.30 3.62 1.42
C VAL A 135 3.02 4.96 2.06
N TYR A 136 2.05 5.69 1.52
CA TYR A 136 1.56 6.95 2.07
C TYR A 136 0.35 6.68 2.93
N ALA A 137 0.41 7.10 4.19
CA ALA A 137 -0.69 7.02 5.15
C ALA A 137 -1.32 8.40 5.32
N ILE A 138 -2.54 8.56 4.81
CA ILE A 138 -3.27 9.83 4.80
C ILE A 138 -4.40 9.74 5.83
N SER A 139 -4.55 10.79 6.63
CA SER A 139 -5.60 10.90 7.64
C SER A 139 -6.96 10.91 6.95
N ARG A 140 -7.85 9.99 7.34
CA ARG A 140 -9.22 9.95 6.83
C ARG A 140 -10.06 11.13 7.31
N ARG A 141 -9.73 11.65 8.50
CA ARG A 141 -10.39 12.80 9.13
C ARG A 141 -9.31 13.78 9.61
N PRO A 142 -8.74 14.60 8.70
CA PRO A 142 -7.79 15.62 9.11
C PRO A 142 -8.49 16.66 9.99
N THR A 143 -7.85 17.01 11.11
CA THR A 143 -8.31 18.08 12.01
C THR A 143 -7.35 19.25 11.89
N VAL A 144 -7.89 20.46 11.78
CA VAL A 144 -7.16 21.72 11.94
C VAL A 144 -7.49 22.22 13.35
N TYR A 145 -6.49 22.44 14.19
CA TYR A 145 -6.69 23.15 15.44
C TYR A 145 -6.66 24.66 15.17
N ASP A 146 -7.51 25.41 15.86
CA ASP A 146 -7.65 26.87 15.70
C ASP A 146 -6.48 27.65 16.35
N ASN A 147 -5.51 26.94 16.92
CA ASN A 147 -4.27 27.54 17.39
C ASN A 147 -3.27 27.66 16.22
N LYS A 148 -2.47 28.72 16.24
CA LYS A 148 -1.88 29.28 15.02
C LYS A 148 -0.88 28.39 14.26
N TYR A 149 -0.48 27.22 14.76
CA TYR A 149 0.55 26.38 14.16
C TYR A 149 0.48 24.87 14.45
N ASP A 150 -0.54 24.33 15.14
CA ASP A 150 -0.59 22.88 15.41
C ASP A 150 -1.35 22.13 14.32
N PHE A 151 -0.70 21.93 13.17
CA PHE A 151 -1.16 20.93 12.21
C PHE A 151 -0.59 19.57 12.60
N VAL A 152 -1.44 18.67 13.07
CA VAL A 152 -1.08 17.26 13.16
C VAL A 152 -0.75 16.77 11.73
N PRO A 153 0.33 16.01 11.51
CA PRO A 153 0.73 15.65 10.16
C PRO A 153 -0.38 14.83 9.49
N TRP A 154 -1.04 15.38 8.48
CA TRP A 154 -2.15 14.70 7.81
C TRP A 154 -1.71 13.53 6.96
N PHE A 155 -0.47 13.55 6.48
CA PHE A 155 0.12 12.47 5.71
C PHE A 155 1.52 12.14 6.22
N GLU A 156 1.85 10.86 6.15
CA GLU A 156 3.17 10.32 6.48
C GLU A 156 3.52 9.25 5.45
N SER A 157 4.81 8.93 5.29
CA SER A 157 5.22 7.91 4.31
C SER A 157 6.24 6.93 4.88
N LEU A 158 6.05 5.66 4.56
CA LEU A 158 6.94 4.55 4.85
C LEU A 158 7.68 4.15 3.57
N SER A 159 8.99 3.96 3.63
CA SER A 159 9.82 3.62 2.46
C SER A 159 10.30 2.18 2.51
N PHE A 160 10.01 1.42 1.45
CA PHE A 160 10.41 0.02 1.24
C PHE A 160 11.54 -0.13 0.21
N LYS A 161 12.16 0.98 -0.20
CA LYS A 161 13.27 0.98 -1.19
C LYS A 161 14.47 0.12 -0.77
N LYS A 162 14.69 -0.05 0.53
CA LYS A 162 15.77 -0.86 1.12
C LYS A 162 15.27 -2.19 1.72
N GLY A 163 14.07 -2.64 1.35
CA GLY A 163 13.39 -3.80 1.97
C GLY A 163 12.46 -3.38 3.10
N VAL A 164 12.13 -4.32 3.99
CA VAL A 164 11.26 -4.09 5.16
C VAL A 164 11.90 -2.99 6.04
N PRO A 165 11.23 -1.84 6.24
CA PRO A 165 11.72 -0.83 7.17
C PRO A 165 11.67 -1.39 8.59
N GLY A 166 12.84 -1.73 9.14
CA GLY A 166 12.98 -2.18 10.52
C GLY A 166 13.25 -1.03 11.48
N ILE A 167 12.85 -1.20 12.75
CA ILE A 167 13.49 -0.49 13.86
C ILE A 167 14.89 -1.08 13.99
N VAL A 168 15.92 -0.28 13.73
CA VAL A 168 17.30 -0.66 14.06
C VAL A 168 17.39 -0.62 15.58
N VAL A 169 17.37 -1.79 16.23
CA VAL A 169 17.85 -1.87 17.61
C VAL A 169 19.36 -1.74 17.51
N SER A 170 19.88 -0.52 17.67
CA SER A 170 21.30 -0.32 17.92
C SER A 170 21.64 -1.12 19.16
N GLY A 171 22.55 -2.09 19.01
CA GLY A 171 22.96 -3.00 20.08
C GLY A 171 23.41 -2.26 21.34
N ILE A 172 23.03 -2.81 22.47
CA ILE A 172 23.64 -2.54 23.78
C ILE A 172 24.92 -3.39 23.86
#